data_AF-A0A0S7XHM7-F1
#
_entry.id   AF-A0A0S7XHM7-F1
#
_cell.length_a   1.000
_cell.length_b   1.000
_cell.length_c   1.000
_cell.angle_alpha   90.00
_cell.angle_beta   90.00
_cell.angle_gamma   90.00
#
_symmetry.space_group_name_H-M   'P 1'
#
loop_
_entity.id
_entity.type
_entity.pdbx_description
1 polymer ?
#
loop_
_entity_poly.entity_id
_entity_poly.type
_entity_poly.pdbx_seq_one_letter_code
_entity_poly.pdbx_strand_id
1 'polypeptide(L)'
;MTSFTIEFWLILQMIIEILLCGIIIYYLYYEKNKKERSGLEKEKLKTLIDSLHRLVAESEDLDKKHQEVLKLWEKIERKGTAIEAYVDYYERELRSFPKVNQPEEVSDRMESGVTCYEKASRLIEKGLSVGEIAQKVGLPQGEVELIMNLKRQ
;
A
#
# COMPACT_ATOMS: atom_id res chain seq x y z
N MET A 1 -71.93 -48.90 -46.77
CA MET A 1 -70.60 -49.08 -46.13
C MET A 1 -69.55 -48.08 -46.65
N THR A 2 -69.65 -47.58 -47.88
CA THR A 2 -68.68 -46.62 -48.46
C THR A 2 -68.75 -45.20 -47.91
N SER A 3 -69.93 -44.71 -47.47
CA SER A 3 -70.04 -43.36 -46.88
C SER A 3 -69.28 -43.24 -45.55
N PHE A 4 -69.33 -44.27 -44.71
CA PHE A 4 -68.65 -44.28 -43.41
C PHE A 4 -67.12 -44.21 -43.55
N THR A 5 -66.56 -44.86 -44.57
CA THR A 5 -65.11 -44.81 -44.85
C THR A 5 -64.66 -43.42 -45.32
N ILE A 6 -65.50 -42.68 -46.03
CA ILE A 6 -65.19 -41.34 -46.52
C ILE A 6 -65.21 -40.33 -45.36
N GLU A 7 -66.24 -40.40 -44.51
CA GLU A 7 -66.36 -39.55 -43.32
C GLU A 7 -65.19 -39.74 -42.35
N PHE A 8 -64.79 -40.99 -42.10
CA PHE A 8 -63.62 -41.29 -41.28
C PHE A 8 -62.32 -40.71 -41.86
N TRP A 9 -62.13 -40.80 -43.18
CA TRP A 9 -60.96 -40.25 -43.86
C TRP A 9 -60.88 -38.73 -43.72
N LEU A 10 -62.02 -38.04 -43.82
CA LEU A 10 -62.10 -36.59 -43.65
C LEU A 10 -61.75 -36.15 -42.22
N ILE A 11 -62.22 -36.88 -41.21
CA ILE A 11 -61.90 -36.60 -39.80
C ILE A 11 -60.40 -36.82 -39.54
N LEU A 12 -59.83 -37.91 -40.06
CA LEU A 12 -58.41 -38.20 -39.93
C LEU A 12 -57.56 -37.10 -40.58
N GLN A 13 -57.94 -36.65 -41.78
CA GLN A 13 -57.26 -35.56 -42.47
C GLN A 13 -57.31 -34.26 -41.66
N MET A 14 -58.47 -33.90 -41.10
CA MET A 14 -58.62 -32.71 -40.26
C MET A 14 -57.69 -32.75 -39.03
N ILE A 15 -57.57 -33.91 -38.37
CA ILE A 15 -56.66 -34.08 -37.22
C ILE A 15 -55.21 -33.87 -37.63
N ILE A 16 -54.80 -34.40 -38.79
CA ILE A 16 -53.44 -34.24 -39.32
C ILE A 16 -53.15 -32.76 -39.61
N GLU A 17 -54.09 -32.05 -40.23
CA GLU A 17 -53.94 -30.62 -40.52
C GLU A 17 -53.82 -29.77 -39.25
N ILE A 18 -54.61 -30.06 -38.21
CA ILE A 18 -54.53 -29.39 -36.91
C ILE A 18 -53.17 -29.65 -36.25
N LEU A 19 -52.68 -30.90 -36.27
CA LEU A 19 -51.37 -31.24 -35.74
C LEU A 19 -50.25 -30.50 -36.48
N LEU A 20 -50.33 -30.43 -37.81
CA LEU A 20 -49.33 -29.79 -38.65
C LEU A 20 -49.31 -28.27 -38.42
N CYS A 21 -50.48 -27.64 -38.31
CA CYS A 21 -50.61 -26.25 -37.88
C CYS A 21 -50.01 -26.02 -36.48
N GLY A 22 -50.27 -26.92 -35.53
CA GLY A 22 -49.70 -26.87 -34.19
C GLY A 22 -48.17 -26.91 -34.19
N ILE A 23 -47.57 -27.80 -35.00
CA ILE A 23 -46.12 -27.93 -35.14
C ILE A 23 -45.51 -26.64 -35.75
N ILE A 24 -46.16 -26.06 -36.76
CA ILE A 24 -45.69 -24.81 -37.37
C ILE A 24 -45.73 -23.66 -36.35
N ILE A 25 -46.84 -23.52 -35.61
CA ILE A 25 -46.98 -22.49 -34.58
C ILE A 25 -45.92 -22.69 -33.48
N TYR A 26 -45.72 -23.94 -33.04
CA TYR A 26 -44.68 -24.28 -32.07
C TYR A 26 -43.29 -23.91 -32.58
N TYR A 27 -42.98 -24.22 -33.84
CA TYR A 27 -41.69 -23.90 -34.46
C TYR A 27 -41.46 -22.39 -34.55
N LEU A 28 -42.47 -21.63 -35.00
CA LEU A 28 -42.40 -20.16 -35.05
C LEU A 28 -42.20 -19.55 -33.67
N TYR A 29 -42.89 -20.08 -32.65
CA TYR A 29 -42.72 -19.62 -31.27
C TYR A 29 -41.32 -19.93 -30.75
N TYR A 30 -40.83 -21.15 -31.00
CA TYR A 30 -39.49 -21.58 -30.59
C TYR A 30 -38.39 -20.75 -31.27
N GLU A 31 -38.51 -20.49 -32.58
CA GLU A 31 -37.53 -19.71 -33.34
C GLU A 31 -37.50 -18.25 -32.88
N LYS A 32 -38.66 -17.65 -32.64
CA LYS A 32 -38.76 -16.29 -32.07
C LYS A 32 -38.07 -16.21 -30.70
N ASN A 33 -38.36 -17.15 -29.80
CA ASN A 33 -37.78 -17.16 -28.44
C ASN A 33 -36.27 -17.46 -28.45
N LYS A 34 -35.78 -18.29 -29.38
CA LYS A 34 -34.35 -18.59 -29.52
C LYS A 34 -33.56 -17.37 -29.99
N LYS A 35 -34.15 -16.55 -30.86
CA LYS A 35 -33.53 -15.30 -31.34
C LYS A 35 -33.39 -14.27 -30.22
N GLU A 36 -34.39 -14.15 -29.36
CA GLU A 36 -34.33 -13.27 -28.17
C GLU A 36 -33.31 -13.77 -27.14
N ARG A 37 -33.29 -15.07 -26.83
CA ARG A 37 -32.29 -15.65 -25.89
C ARG A 37 -30.86 -15.49 -26.37
N SER A 38 -30.60 -15.76 -27.65
CA SER A 38 -29.26 -15.61 -28.23
C SER A 38 -28.81 -14.15 -28.35
N GLY A 39 -29.74 -13.20 -28.51
CA GLY A 39 -29.46 -11.77 -28.43
C GLY A 39 -28.98 -11.35 -27.04
N LEU A 40 -29.71 -11.78 -26.00
CA LEU A 40 -29.37 -11.50 -24.60
C LEU A 40 -28.02 -12.11 -24.19
N GLU A 41 -27.74 -13.34 -24.63
CA GLU A 41 -26.45 -13.98 -24.35
C GLU A 41 -25.28 -13.28 -25.04
N LYS A 42 -25.46 -12.78 -26.26
CA LYS A 42 -24.44 -11.97 -26.96
C LYS A 42 -24.16 -10.67 -26.23
N GLU A 43 -25.18 -10.03 -25.68
CA GLU A 43 -25.03 -8.79 -24.90
C GLU A 43 -24.30 -9.03 -23.57
N LYS A 44 -24.61 -10.15 -22.89
CA LYS A 44 -23.86 -10.60 -21.72
C LYS A 44 -22.40 -10.96 -22.05
N LEU A 45 -22.16 -11.63 -23.17
CA LEU A 45 -20.79 -11.93 -23.62
C LEU A 45 -20.01 -10.65 -23.91
N LYS A 46 -20.66 -9.67 -24.54
CA LYS A 46 -20.02 -8.39 -24.86
C LYS A 46 -19.64 -7.60 -23.61
N THR A 47 -20.53 -7.56 -22.62
CA THR A 47 -20.23 -6.92 -21.33
C THR A 47 -19.13 -7.65 -20.55
N LEU A 48 -19.07 -8.98 -20.62
CA LEU A 48 -17.95 -9.74 -20.07
C LEU A 48 -16.62 -9.45 -20.78
N ILE A 49 -16.61 -9.39 -22.11
CA ILE A 49 -15.43 -9.05 -22.90
C ILE A 49 -14.93 -7.63 -22.60
N ASP A 50 -15.83 -6.65 -22.50
CA ASP A 50 -15.47 -5.28 -22.13
C ASP A 50 -14.90 -5.21 -20.70
N SER A 51 -15.47 -5.99 -19.77
CA SER A 51 -14.95 -6.07 -18.40
C SER A 51 -13.55 -6.71 -18.33
N LEU A 52 -13.29 -7.73 -19.15
CA LEU A 52 -11.98 -8.38 -19.27
C LEU A 52 -10.95 -7.44 -19.88
N HIS A 53 -11.30 -6.70 -20.94
CA HIS A 53 -10.40 -5.70 -21.53
C HIS A 53 -10.03 -4.61 -20.53
N ARG A 54 -11.00 -4.15 -19.74
CA ARG A 54 -10.75 -3.18 -18.68
C ARG A 54 -9.85 -3.74 -17.58
N LEU A 55 -10.04 -5.00 -17.19
CA LEU A 55 -9.21 -5.67 -16.18
C LEU A 55 -7.77 -5.88 -16.67
N VAL A 56 -7.59 -6.22 -17.95
CA VAL A 56 -6.28 -6.35 -18.58
C VAL A 56 -5.56 -5.00 -18.61
N ALA A 57 -6.25 -3.92 -19.01
CA ALA A 57 -5.69 -2.57 -19.00
C ALA A 57 -5.28 -2.12 -17.58
N GLU A 58 -6.10 -2.45 -16.57
CA GLU A 58 -5.77 -2.17 -15.16
C GLU A 58 -4.58 -3.01 -14.68
N SER A 59 -4.45 -4.26 -15.15
CA SER A 59 -3.29 -5.11 -14.85
C SER A 59 -1.99 -4.56 -15.46
N GLU A 60 -2.04 -4.03 -16.69
CA GLU A 60 -0.87 -3.41 -17.33
C GLU A 60 -0.41 -2.15 -16.60
N ASP A 61 -1.34 -1.36 -16.06
CA ASP A 61 -1.02 -0.19 -15.22
C ASP A 61 -0.36 -0.61 -13.90
N LEU A 62 -0.87 -1.70 -13.30
CA LEU A 62 -0.28 -2.29 -12.10
C LEU A 62 1.14 -2.81 -12.33
N ASP A 63 1.38 -3.43 -13.48
CA ASP A 63 2.69 -3.99 -13.84
C ASP A 63 3.72 -2.88 -14.08
N LYS A 64 3.30 -1.77 -14.70
CA LYS A 64 4.13 -0.56 -14.83
C LYS A 64 4.49 0.03 -13.47
N LYS A 65 3.52 0.13 -12.55
CA LYS A 65 3.77 0.59 -11.17
C LYS A 65 4.73 -0.34 -10.43
N HIS A 66 4.60 -1.66 -10.62
CA HIS A 66 5.51 -2.63 -10.02
C HIS A 66 6.95 -2.46 -10.54
N GLN A 67 7.12 -2.24 -11.85
CA GLN A 67 8.43 -1.93 -12.42
C GLN A 67 9.02 -0.62 -11.90
N GLU A 68 8.22 0.42 -11.66
CA GLU A 68 8.69 1.66 -11.06
C GLU A 68 9.17 1.46 -9.62
N VAL A 69 8.44 0.67 -8.83
CA VAL A 69 8.84 0.31 -7.46
C VAL A 69 10.16 -0.45 -7.46
N LEU A 70 10.35 -1.43 -8.36
CA LEU A 70 11.61 -2.15 -8.50
C LEU A 70 12.78 -1.22 -8.84
N LYS A 71 12.58 -0.27 -9.76
CA LYS A 71 13.60 0.75 -10.10
C LYS A 71 13.94 1.66 -8.92
N LEU A 72 12.94 2.03 -8.12
CA LEU A 72 13.13 2.82 -6.90
C LEU A 72 13.91 2.01 -5.85
N TRP A 73 13.58 0.73 -5.70
CA TRP A 73 14.27 -0.18 -4.79
C TRP A 73 15.75 -0.32 -5.16
N GLU A 74 16.05 -0.54 -6.44
CA GLU A 74 17.43 -0.60 -6.94
C GLU A 74 18.20 0.71 -6.68
N LYS A 75 17.56 1.87 -6.83
CA LYS A 75 18.19 3.16 -6.49
C LYS A 75 18.45 3.29 -5.00
N ILE A 76 17.57 2.79 -4.14
CA ILE A 76 17.74 2.80 -2.69
C ILE A 76 18.90 1.87 -2.31
N GLU A 77 18.97 0.68 -2.87
CA GLU A 77 20.02 -0.30 -2.60
C GLU A 77 21.40 0.22 -3.03
N ARG A 78 21.51 0.85 -4.21
CA ARG A 78 22.75 1.53 -4.65
C ARG A 78 23.16 2.67 -3.72
N LYS A 79 22.20 3.42 -3.18
CA LYS A 79 22.50 4.47 -2.19
C LYS A 79 22.88 3.90 -0.84
N GLY A 80 22.23 2.81 -0.41
CA GLY A 80 22.54 2.10 0.82
C GLY A 80 23.97 1.54 0.81
N THR A 81 24.34 0.85 -0.26
CA THR A 81 25.71 0.34 -0.46
C THR A 81 26.75 1.46 -0.54
N ALA A 82 26.43 2.60 -1.15
CA ALA A 82 27.31 3.77 -1.14
C ALA A 82 27.49 4.32 0.28
N ILE A 83 26.40 4.46 1.06
CA ILE A 83 26.44 4.91 2.45
C ILE A 83 27.25 3.93 3.31
N GLU A 84 27.03 2.63 3.15
CA GLU A 84 27.78 1.58 3.85
C GLU A 84 29.28 1.67 3.53
N ALA A 85 29.65 1.88 2.26
CA ALA A 85 31.03 2.12 1.86
C ALA A 85 31.63 3.40 2.49
N TYR A 86 30.84 4.47 2.62
CA TYR A 86 31.27 5.68 3.33
C TYR A 86 31.46 5.42 4.83
N VAL A 87 30.55 4.68 5.47
CA VAL A 87 30.67 4.31 6.88
C VAL A 87 31.92 3.46 7.11
N ASP A 88 32.15 2.44 6.28
CA ASP A 88 33.35 1.61 6.31
C ASP A 88 34.64 2.43 6.11
N TYR A 89 34.61 3.38 5.18
CA TYR A 89 35.73 4.29 4.92
C TYR A 89 36.04 5.15 6.15
N TYR A 90 35.03 5.79 6.76
CA TYR A 90 35.21 6.59 7.97
C TYR A 90 35.64 5.73 9.16
N GLU A 91 35.12 4.52 9.31
CA GLU A 91 35.54 3.60 10.38
C GLU A 91 37.02 3.21 10.24
N ARG A 92 37.48 2.94 9.01
CA ARG A 92 38.90 2.66 8.74
C ARG A 92 39.78 3.88 8.99
N GLU A 93 39.33 5.08 8.60
CA GLU A 93 40.07 6.31 8.84
C GLU A 93 40.20 6.60 10.35
N LEU A 94 39.12 6.42 11.12
CA LEU A 94 39.12 6.45 12.59
C LEU A 94 40.07 5.41 13.22
N ARG A 95 40.15 4.20 12.67
CA ARG A 95 41.09 3.15 13.14
C ARG A 95 42.54 3.40 12.73
N SER A 96 42.78 4.20 11.69
CA SER A 96 44.11 4.50 11.15
C SER A 96 44.83 5.66 11.85
N PHE A 97 44.12 6.44 12.68
CA PHE A 97 44.78 7.31 13.64
C PHE A 97 45.62 6.45 14.59
N PRO A 98 46.93 6.69 14.70
CA PRO A 98 47.74 5.95 15.65
C PRO A 98 47.16 6.19 17.04
N LYS A 99 46.88 5.10 17.77
CA LYS A 99 46.77 5.13 19.23
C LYS A 99 48.05 5.76 19.76
N VAL A 100 48.05 7.08 19.92
CA VAL A 100 49.09 7.80 20.64
C VAL A 100 48.95 7.31 22.07
N ASN A 101 49.94 6.53 22.50
CA ASN A 101 50.07 6.02 23.85
C ASN A 101 49.88 7.14 24.88
N GLN A 102 48.88 7.01 25.74
CA GLN A 102 48.94 7.14 27.21
C GLN A 102 47.51 7.25 27.81
N PRO A 103 47.38 7.02 29.13
CA PRO A 103 47.07 5.77 29.80
C PRO A 103 45.55 5.70 30.11
N GLU A 104 45.15 4.72 30.90
CA GLU A 104 43.82 4.61 31.49
C GLU A 104 43.23 5.95 32.00
N GLU A 105 41.89 6.00 31.94
CA GLU A 105 40.96 6.89 32.64
C GLU A 105 40.20 7.94 31.79
N VAL A 106 38.90 7.93 32.09
CA VAL A 106 37.85 8.93 31.86
C VAL A 106 37.22 9.05 30.47
N SER A 107 36.32 8.10 30.22
CA SER A 107 34.94 8.40 29.80
C SER A 107 34.40 9.63 30.55
N ASP A 108 34.56 10.85 30.02
CA ASP A 108 34.05 12.06 30.71
C ASP A 108 33.60 13.20 29.79
N ARG A 109 33.04 12.88 28.62
CA ARG A 109 32.37 13.91 27.80
C ARG A 109 30.88 13.71 27.59
N MET A 110 30.32 12.60 28.07
CA MET A 110 28.87 12.36 28.03
C MET A 110 28.21 12.38 29.43
N GLU A 111 28.98 12.20 30.52
CA GLU A 111 28.49 12.38 31.90
C GLU A 111 28.58 13.83 32.43
N SER A 112 29.46 14.66 31.86
CA SER A 112 29.64 16.04 32.31
C SER A 112 28.38 16.91 32.11
N GLY A 113 27.59 16.67 31.06
CA GLY A 113 26.34 17.41 30.82
C GLY A 113 25.33 17.18 31.95
N VAL A 114 25.01 15.92 32.25
CA VAL A 114 24.02 15.53 33.27
C VAL A 114 24.42 16.06 34.66
N THR A 115 25.71 15.96 35.01
CA THR A 115 26.20 16.45 36.31
C THR A 115 26.22 17.98 36.40
N CYS A 116 26.40 18.71 35.30
CA CYS A 116 26.31 20.17 35.25
C CYS A 116 24.86 20.66 35.47
N TYR A 117 23.87 20.05 34.80
CA TYR A 117 22.45 20.39 35.00
C TYR A 117 21.98 20.09 36.43
N GLU A 118 22.42 18.98 37.02
CA GLU A 118 22.09 18.64 38.40
C GLU A 118 22.75 19.61 39.40
N LYS A 119 24.01 19.99 39.17
CA LYS A 119 24.69 21.02 39.97
C LYS A 119 24.02 22.38 39.87
N ALA A 120 23.57 22.79 38.67
CA ALA A 120 22.80 24.02 38.49
C ALA A 120 21.48 23.98 39.28
N SER A 121 20.76 22.86 39.25
CA SER A 121 19.51 22.67 40.02
C SER A 121 19.70 22.81 41.53
N ARG A 122 20.79 22.25 42.09
CA ARG A 122 21.14 22.39 43.51
C ARG A 122 21.56 23.81 43.89
N LEU A 123 22.16 24.56 42.97
CA LEU A 123 22.53 25.96 43.22
C LEU A 123 21.33 26.91 43.13
N ILE A 124 20.34 26.60 42.27
CA ILE A 124 19.04 27.29 42.23
C ILE A 124 18.30 27.12 43.57
N GLU A 125 18.31 25.91 44.14
CA GLU A 125 17.74 25.62 45.48
C GLU A 125 18.36 26.46 46.59
N LYS A 126 19.64 26.81 46.46
CA LYS A 126 20.37 27.64 47.42
C LYS A 126 20.12 29.15 47.22
N GLY A 127 19.28 29.53 46.25
CA GLY A 127 18.88 30.91 46.00
C GLY A 127 19.96 31.77 45.33
N LEU A 128 20.94 31.16 44.66
CA LEU A 128 21.97 31.91 43.93
C LEU A 128 21.39 32.57 42.67
N SER A 129 22.01 33.68 42.25
CA SER A 129 21.60 34.38 41.04
C SER A 129 22.02 33.62 39.76
N VAL A 130 21.25 33.80 38.68
CA VAL A 130 21.46 33.13 37.39
C VAL A 130 22.90 33.32 36.86
N GLY A 131 23.47 34.51 37.03
CA GLY A 131 24.83 34.83 36.60
C GLY A 131 25.91 34.07 37.39
N GLU A 132 25.73 33.90 38.70
CA GLU A 132 26.69 33.17 39.55
C GLU A 132 26.64 31.66 39.29
N ILE A 133 25.47 31.12 38.98
CA ILE A 133 25.28 29.71 38.65
C ILE A 133 25.89 29.41 37.28
N ALA A 134 25.64 30.26 36.30
CA ALA A 134 26.24 30.17 34.97
C ALA A 134 27.78 30.14 35.04
N GLN A 135 28.37 31.03 35.86
CA GLN A 135 29.82 31.08 36.04
C GLN A 135 30.38 29.85 36.80
N LYS A 136 29.67 29.33 37.79
CA LYS A 136 30.11 28.18 38.61
C LYS A 136 29.99 26.84 37.90
N VAL A 137 28.98 26.68 37.03
CA VAL A 137 28.67 25.43 36.34
C VAL A 137 29.18 25.44 34.90
N GLY A 138 29.56 26.62 34.38
CA GLY A 138 30.02 26.78 33.00
C GLY A 138 28.90 26.70 31.97
N LEU A 139 27.65 26.93 32.39
CA LEU A 139 26.48 26.93 31.52
C LEU A 139 26.15 28.36 31.06
N PRO A 140 25.64 28.54 29.84
CA PRO A 140 25.13 29.84 29.39
C PRO A 140 23.93 30.27 30.24
N GLN A 141 23.81 31.57 30.50
CA GLN A 141 22.77 32.13 31.39
C GLN A 141 21.35 31.74 30.97
N GLY A 142 21.07 31.65 29.67
CA GLY A 142 19.77 31.23 29.15
C GLY A 142 19.40 29.78 29.47
N GLU A 143 20.39 28.87 29.55
CA GLU A 143 20.13 27.48 29.96
C GLU A 143 19.84 27.40 31.47
N VAL A 144 20.54 28.21 32.28
CA VAL A 144 20.28 28.30 33.73
C VAL A 144 18.90 28.87 34.01
N GLU A 145 18.47 29.88 33.27
CA GLU A 145 17.13 30.48 33.37
C GLU A 145 16.03 29.47 33.00
N LEU A 146 16.28 28.64 31.99
CA LEU A 146 15.37 27.56 31.60
C LEU A 146 15.21 26.53 32.72
N ILE A 147 16.31 26.08 33.34
CA ILE A 147 16.27 25.13 34.47
C ILE A 147 15.52 25.73 35.66
N MET A 148 15.73 27.02 35.95
CA MET A 148 15.06 27.73 37.03
C MET A 148 13.54 27.83 36.81
N ASN A 149 13.12 28.11 35.58
CA ASN A 149 11.71 28.18 35.23
C ASN A 149 11.01 26.81 35.27
N LEU A 150 11.68 25.75 34.81
CA LEU A 150 11.17 24.38 34.85
C LEU A 150 10.95 23.86 36.28
N LYS A 151 11.74 24.34 37.25
CA LYS A 151 11.64 23.94 38.66
C LYS A 151 10.56 24.71 39.45
N ARG A 152 10.09 25.83 38.91
CA ARG A 152 9.08 26.69 39.57
C ARG A 152 7.64 26.27 39.24
N GLN A 153 7.45 25.44 38.22
CA GLN A 153 6.20 24.71 37.93
C GLN A 153 6.09 23.48 38.82
#